data_AF-A0A835VV26-F1
#
_entry.id   AF-A0A835VV26-F1
#
_cell.length_a   1.000
_cell.length_b   1.000
_cell.length_c   1.000
_cell.angle_alpha   90.00
_cell.angle_beta   90.00
_cell.angle_gamma   90.00
#
_symmetry.space_group_name_H-M   'P 1'
#
loop_
_entity.id
_entity.type
_entity.pdbx_description
1 polymer ?
#
loop_
_entity_poly.entity_id
_entity_poly.type
_entity_poly.pdbx_seq_one_letter_code
_entity_poly.pdbx_strand_id
1 'polypeptide(L)'
;MLLARLGLSSTATAAEVRAAYRTSARRLHPDTNPSPTALADFQRLKAAYEVLSDVALRRLYDNGGLGSLGQRYSGLAALLEAQDLPGGPAGARSSPGAAEPTDTTTANGSARRGGKGGAGGMGLGGDSADTPGARGGRAHRGASGGGGRMRSAAAPAPPRGRDVHTVLGMLLSEAAQGVDKAVAYEALCACEDCQGRGELGAACSCQVCAGSGRVLRSEALGFGEVTASWEPVRLPRTVGPGTCPACAGSGVLKRPVCPRCRGRGRRRGSRELAVAVPAGVESGQLLRLRGEGHAGRRGAPSGDLIVQLMVYPDPNLARVGDLDLHSHLAVDVWVALLGGRVAVNTLGGARLLDVPPGAQPGDVLCMAGAGVARAVAPVSPAAAAPGQQPGPGAGALVRGDHYFTLSVNLPHGDSLCGPSQELLKQLARIDNTLPRKGVRAERAKSSRRGARTGEEGREGGAAMA
;
A
#
# COMPACT_ATOMS: atom_id res chain seq x y z
N MET A 1 36.24 15.77 2.08
CA MET A 1 35.92 16.38 0.76
C MET A 1 34.48 16.87 0.63
N LEU A 2 33.48 16.23 1.25
CA LEU A 2 32.08 16.69 1.17
C LEU A 2 31.78 17.95 2.00
N LEU A 3 32.36 18.08 3.21
CA LEU A 3 32.24 19.28 4.03
C LEU A 3 32.88 20.51 3.35
N ALA A 4 34.00 20.32 2.65
CA ALA A 4 34.66 21.37 1.87
C ALA A 4 33.77 21.88 0.70
N ARG A 5 32.99 21.00 0.05
CA ARG A 5 32.01 21.40 -0.98
C ARG A 5 30.87 22.26 -0.43
N LEU A 6 30.53 22.09 0.85
CA LEU A 6 29.56 22.94 1.57
C LEU A 6 30.21 24.18 2.20
N GLY A 7 31.54 24.36 2.07
CA GLY A 7 32.28 25.44 2.70
C GLY A 7 32.40 25.33 4.22
N LEU A 8 32.28 24.12 4.77
CA LEU A 8 32.25 23.85 6.21
C LEU A 8 33.55 23.18 6.69
N SER A 9 33.90 23.44 7.96
CA SER A 9 35.06 22.80 8.62
C SER A 9 34.79 21.33 8.93
N SER A 10 35.85 20.55 9.19
CA SER A 10 35.75 19.14 9.58
C SER A 10 35.02 18.93 10.92
N THR A 11 34.96 19.96 11.76
CA THR A 11 34.27 19.95 13.07
C THR A 11 32.83 20.46 13.02
N ALA A 12 32.29 20.76 11.82
CA ALA A 12 31.00 21.41 11.69
C ALA A 12 29.85 20.59 12.30
N THR A 13 28.95 21.26 13.01
CA THR A 13 27.80 20.61 13.67
C THR A 13 26.71 20.23 12.68
N ALA A 14 25.81 19.30 13.05
CA ALA A 14 24.68 18.93 12.19
C ALA A 14 23.71 20.10 11.91
N ALA A 15 23.70 21.12 12.77
CA ALA A 15 22.93 22.35 12.54
C ALA A 15 23.55 23.20 11.43
N GLU A 16 24.88 23.34 11.42
CA GLU A 16 25.62 24.06 10.39
C GLU A 16 25.54 23.39 9.02
N VAL A 17 25.61 22.05 8.97
CA VAL A 17 25.43 21.28 7.73
C VAL A 17 24.04 21.53 7.12
N ARG A 18 22.99 21.55 7.95
CA ARG A 18 21.61 21.87 7.51
C ARG A 18 21.45 23.31 7.06
N ALA A 19 22.14 24.25 7.70
CA ALA A 19 22.13 25.65 7.29
C ALA A 19 22.82 25.84 5.93
N ALA A 20 24.02 25.27 5.76
CA ALA A 20 24.78 25.34 4.52
C ALA A 20 24.03 24.68 3.35
N TYR A 21 23.42 23.51 3.57
CA TYR A 21 22.60 22.85 2.56
C TYR A 21 21.46 23.74 2.06
N ARG A 22 20.71 24.39 2.97
CA ARG A 22 19.59 25.28 2.58
C ARG A 22 20.05 26.52 1.81
N THR A 23 21.26 27.01 2.06
CA THR A 23 21.84 28.14 1.34
C THR A 23 22.31 27.71 -0.05
N SER A 24 23.01 26.57 -0.14
CA SER A 24 23.51 26.03 -1.42
C SER A 24 22.38 25.51 -2.31
N ALA A 25 21.33 24.92 -1.74
CA ALA A 25 20.17 24.40 -2.49
C ALA A 25 19.40 25.53 -3.19
N ARG A 26 19.28 26.71 -2.57
CA ARG A 26 18.65 27.88 -3.19
C ARG A 26 19.48 28.46 -4.34
N ARG A 27 20.81 28.36 -4.26
CA ARG A 27 21.74 28.81 -5.30
C ARG A 27 21.85 27.85 -6.47
N LEU A 28 21.72 26.55 -6.23
CA LEU A 28 21.89 25.49 -7.23
C LEU A 28 20.56 24.92 -7.75
N HIS A 29 19.42 25.49 -7.35
CA HIS A 29 18.12 25.03 -7.84
C HIS A 29 18.00 25.27 -9.36
N PRO A 30 17.48 24.30 -10.14
CA PRO A 30 17.37 24.40 -11.61
C PRO A 30 16.56 25.61 -12.07
N ASP A 31 15.57 26.04 -11.28
CA ASP A 31 14.74 27.22 -11.62
C ASP A 31 15.46 28.56 -11.35
N THR A 32 16.46 28.57 -10.46
CA THR A 32 17.17 29.80 -10.06
C THR A 32 18.52 29.93 -10.76
N ASN A 33 19.14 28.82 -11.17
CA ASN A 33 20.43 28.79 -11.83
C ASN A 33 20.32 28.18 -13.25
N PRO A 34 20.47 28.98 -14.30
CA PRO A 34 20.34 28.53 -15.70
C PRO A 34 21.60 27.81 -16.25
N SER A 35 22.55 27.37 -15.41
CA SER A 35 23.74 26.65 -15.90
C SER A 35 23.40 25.23 -16.37
N PRO A 36 24.08 24.72 -17.43
CA PRO A 36 23.83 23.36 -17.94
C PRO A 36 24.24 22.26 -16.94
N THR A 37 25.05 22.58 -15.93
CA THR A 37 25.47 21.67 -14.86
C THR A 37 24.61 21.78 -13.59
N ALA A 38 23.64 22.71 -13.52
CA ALA A 38 22.88 23.00 -12.31
C ALA A 38 22.16 21.76 -11.74
N LEU A 39 21.58 20.93 -12.62
CA LEU A 39 20.91 19.69 -12.22
C LEU A 39 21.88 18.68 -11.59
N ALA A 40 23.04 18.48 -12.20
CA ALA A 40 24.07 17.56 -11.70
C ALA A 40 24.64 18.03 -10.36
N ASP A 41 24.91 19.34 -10.23
CA ASP A 41 25.42 19.94 -9.01
C ASP A 41 24.38 19.90 -7.87
N PHE A 42 23.10 20.06 -8.19
CA PHE A 42 22.00 19.89 -7.23
C PHE A 42 21.85 18.45 -6.76
N GLN A 43 21.95 17.47 -7.65
CA GLN A 43 21.93 16.05 -7.30
C GLN A 43 23.13 15.67 -6.41
N ARG A 44 24.33 16.17 -6.72
CA ARG A 44 25.53 16.01 -5.88
C ARG A 44 25.37 16.66 -4.51
N LEU A 45 24.74 17.83 -4.44
CA LEU A 45 24.45 18.51 -3.18
C LEU A 45 23.50 17.68 -2.29
N LYS A 46 22.45 17.13 -2.90
CA LYS A 46 21.49 16.24 -2.21
C LYS A 46 22.19 14.99 -1.70
N ALA A 47 23.01 14.35 -2.53
CA ALA A 47 23.81 13.18 -2.16
C ALA A 47 24.76 13.45 -0.99
N ALA A 48 25.45 14.60 -1.00
CA ALA A 48 26.34 15.01 0.08
C ALA A 48 25.58 15.23 1.40
N TYR A 49 24.38 15.81 1.32
CA TYR A 49 23.53 16.04 2.49
C TYR A 49 22.99 14.74 3.08
N GLU A 50 22.60 13.76 2.26
CA GLU A 50 22.16 12.45 2.74
C GLU A 50 23.24 11.75 3.57
N VAL A 51 24.49 11.77 3.11
CA VAL A 51 25.63 11.19 3.87
C VAL A 51 25.95 11.98 5.13
N LEU A 52 25.92 13.32 5.07
CA LEU A 52 26.31 14.18 6.20
C LEU A 52 25.21 14.43 7.23
N SER A 53 23.95 14.19 6.88
CA SER A 53 22.79 14.39 7.77
C SER A 53 22.63 13.26 8.80
N ASP A 54 23.01 12.03 8.44
CA ASP A 54 22.99 10.88 9.34
C ASP A 54 24.33 10.76 10.09
N VAL A 55 24.26 10.68 11.43
CA VAL A 55 25.43 10.57 12.32
C VAL A 55 26.20 9.27 12.06
N ALA A 56 25.53 8.17 11.75
CA ALA A 56 26.16 6.89 11.47
C ALA A 56 26.88 6.90 10.10
N LEU A 57 26.24 7.43 9.06
CA LEU A 57 26.84 7.54 7.72
C LEU A 57 28.00 8.54 7.70
N ARG A 58 27.86 9.66 8.40
CA ARG A 58 28.94 10.64 8.57
C ARG A 58 30.16 10.03 9.25
N ARG A 59 29.97 9.25 10.32
CA ARG A 59 31.08 8.54 10.99
C ARG A 59 31.77 7.54 10.09
N LEU A 60 31.02 6.80 9.27
CA LEU A 60 31.59 5.85 8.30
C LEU A 60 32.41 6.58 7.23
N TYR A 61 31.88 7.71 6.73
CA TYR A 61 32.59 8.58 5.80
C TYR A 61 33.85 9.19 6.41
N ASP A 62 33.77 9.72 7.63
CA ASP A 62 34.90 10.33 8.33
C ASP A 62 36.02 9.30 8.63
N ASN A 63 35.64 8.03 8.86
CA ASN A 63 36.59 6.95 9.16
C ASN A 63 37.16 6.25 7.91
N GLY A 64 36.53 6.34 6.73
CA GLY A 64 36.89 5.51 5.58
C GLY A 64 36.57 6.08 4.19
N GLY A 65 36.20 7.35 4.09
CA GLY A 65 35.91 8.04 2.82
C GLY A 65 34.63 7.57 2.14
N LEU A 66 34.46 7.82 0.84
CA LEU A 66 33.27 7.40 0.10
C LEU A 66 33.21 5.86 -0.10
N GLY A 67 34.36 5.20 -0.22
CA GLY A 67 34.44 3.75 -0.43
C GLY A 67 34.03 2.90 0.79
N SER A 68 33.91 3.50 1.98
CA SER A 68 33.41 2.82 3.18
C SER A 68 31.89 2.77 3.28
N LEU A 69 31.19 3.51 2.40
CA LEU A 69 29.74 3.46 2.30
C LEU A 69 29.35 2.09 1.71
N GLY A 70 28.67 1.26 2.49
CA GLY A 70 28.35 -0.12 2.09
C GLY A 70 27.57 -0.20 0.77
N GLN A 71 27.44 -1.41 0.21
CA GLN A 71 26.81 -1.64 -1.12
C GLN A 71 25.42 -1.01 -1.32
N ARG A 72 24.69 -0.71 -0.24
CA ARG A 72 23.40 -0.01 -0.29
C ARG A 72 23.48 1.46 -0.70
N TYR A 73 24.65 2.09 -0.56
CA TYR A 73 24.88 3.51 -0.86
C TYR A 73 25.93 3.71 -1.97
N SER A 74 26.22 2.65 -2.74
CA SER A 74 27.14 2.69 -3.88
C SER A 74 26.71 3.70 -4.96
N GLY A 75 25.41 3.86 -5.17
CA GLY A 75 24.86 4.87 -6.09
C GLY A 75 25.13 6.31 -5.66
N LEU A 76 25.10 6.59 -4.35
CA LEU A 76 25.49 7.89 -3.79
C LEU A 76 26.98 8.15 -3.94
N ALA A 77 27.81 7.13 -3.76
CA ALA A 77 29.25 7.24 -3.95
C ALA A 77 29.60 7.58 -5.41
N ALA A 78 28.97 6.90 -6.38
CA ALA A 78 29.17 7.16 -7.81
C ALA A 78 28.80 8.59 -8.23
N LEU A 79 27.67 9.11 -7.73
CA LEU A 79 27.24 10.50 -7.99
C LEU A 79 28.21 11.53 -7.43
N LEU A 80 28.84 11.23 -6.29
CA LEU A 80 29.78 12.14 -5.62
C LEU A 80 31.20 12.07 -6.19
N GLU A 81 31.57 10.95 -6.82
CA GLU A 81 32.87 10.67 -7.46
C GLU A 81 32.97 11.14 -8.92
N ALA A 82 31.85 11.27 -9.64
CA ALA A 82 31.84 11.74 -11.02
C ALA A 82 32.43 13.17 -11.11
N GLN A 83 33.68 13.29 -11.55
CA GLN A 83 34.35 14.55 -11.90
C GLN A 83 34.37 14.74 -13.41
N ASP A 84 34.14 15.97 -13.86
CA ASP A 84 34.14 16.37 -15.26
C ASP A 84 35.53 16.15 -15.89
N LEU A 85 35.65 15.16 -16.78
CA LEU A 85 36.78 14.96 -17.68
C LEU A 85 36.48 15.64 -19.03
N PRO A 86 37.32 16.55 -19.53
CA PRO A 86 37.16 17.11 -20.87
C PRO A 86 37.95 16.28 -21.90
N GLY A 87 37.27 15.75 -22.93
CA GLY A 87 37.90 15.18 -24.14
C GLY A 87 37.26 13.86 -24.64
N GLY A 88 36.61 13.90 -25.82
CA GLY A 88 35.85 12.79 -26.45
C GLY A 88 36.68 11.65 -27.10
N PRO A 89 36.19 10.89 -28.13
CA PRO A 89 35.05 11.19 -29.00
C PRO A 89 33.95 10.09 -29.10
N ALA A 90 32.89 10.53 -29.77
CA ALA A 90 31.68 9.82 -30.16
C ALA A 90 31.90 8.48 -30.89
N GLY A 91 31.00 7.53 -30.61
CA GLY A 91 30.69 6.46 -31.55
C GLY A 91 30.29 5.12 -30.93
N ALA A 92 29.04 4.97 -30.49
CA ALA A 92 28.29 3.72 -30.66
C ALA A 92 26.80 3.95 -30.32
N ARG A 93 25.97 3.86 -31.37
CA ARG A 93 24.51 3.79 -31.27
C ARG A 93 24.11 2.43 -30.72
N SER A 94 23.13 2.39 -29.81
CA SER A 94 22.07 1.38 -29.69
C SER A 94 21.10 1.80 -28.58
N SER A 95 19.88 2.19 -28.93
CA SER A 95 18.75 2.52 -28.05
C SER A 95 18.09 1.26 -27.44
N PRO A 96 16.97 1.36 -26.70
CA PRO A 96 16.75 2.07 -25.43
C PRO A 96 16.05 1.16 -24.39
N GLY A 97 16.28 1.36 -23.08
CA GLY A 97 15.47 0.68 -22.07
C GLY A 97 15.91 0.93 -20.63
N ALA A 98 14.91 1.24 -19.78
CA ALA A 98 14.93 1.37 -18.31
C ALA A 98 15.66 2.64 -17.79
N ALA A 99 14.98 3.70 -17.33
CA ALA A 99 13.98 3.79 -16.25
C ALA A 99 14.54 3.30 -14.90
N GLU A 100 14.62 4.27 -14.00
CA GLU A 100 15.27 4.31 -12.69
C GLU A 100 14.69 3.32 -11.66
N PRO A 101 15.49 2.89 -10.65
CA PRO A 101 14.94 2.37 -9.40
C PRO A 101 14.96 3.45 -8.31
N THR A 102 13.77 3.87 -7.87
CA THR A 102 13.58 4.53 -6.57
C THR A 102 13.26 3.50 -5.49
N ASP A 103 13.99 3.67 -4.38
CA ASP A 103 13.58 3.49 -2.99
C ASP A 103 12.97 2.17 -2.53
N THR A 104 13.84 1.29 -2.04
CA THR A 104 13.47 0.36 -0.96
C THR A 104 13.83 0.96 0.40
N THR A 105 12.81 1.54 1.03
CA THR A 105 12.66 1.45 2.49
C THR A 105 12.28 0.00 2.82
N THR A 106 12.95 -0.62 3.79
CA THR A 106 12.32 -1.38 4.90
C THR A 106 13.29 -2.38 5.54
N ALA A 107 13.61 -2.05 6.79
CA ALA A 107 13.68 -2.91 7.98
C ALA A 107 14.60 -4.14 8.04
N ASN A 108 15.28 -4.18 9.19
CA ASN A 108 15.29 -5.25 10.19
C ASN A 108 16.68 -5.73 10.58
N GLY A 109 16.95 -5.57 11.89
CA GLY A 109 17.05 -6.75 12.74
C GLY A 109 18.44 -7.32 12.96
N SER A 110 18.87 -7.16 14.21
CA SER A 110 19.69 -8.09 15.01
C SER A 110 21.17 -8.30 14.63
N ALA A 111 22.08 -7.84 15.49
CA ALA A 111 22.82 -8.70 16.43
C ALA A 111 23.91 -7.95 17.26
N ARG A 112 23.79 -8.09 18.59
CA ARG A 112 24.83 -8.26 19.63
C ARG A 112 26.22 -7.59 19.47
N ARG A 113 26.51 -6.64 20.35
CA ARG A 113 27.68 -6.49 21.28
C ARG A 113 27.36 -5.24 22.12
N GLY A 114 27.38 -5.24 23.46
CA GLY A 114 28.50 -5.59 24.34
C GLY A 114 29.32 -4.33 24.60
N GLY A 115 29.01 -3.55 25.64
CA GLY A 115 29.79 -2.37 26.03
C GLY A 115 29.12 -1.51 27.10
N LYS A 116 29.79 -1.35 28.23
CA LYS A 116 29.36 -0.72 29.50
C LYS A 116 29.31 0.82 29.44
N GLY A 117 28.49 1.41 30.32
CA GLY A 117 28.89 2.57 31.12
C GLY A 117 27.95 3.79 31.10
N GLY A 118 27.43 4.15 32.27
CA GLY A 118 27.40 5.56 32.70
C GLY A 118 26.05 6.27 32.83
N ALA A 119 25.49 6.19 34.04
CA ALA A 119 24.91 7.27 34.86
C ALA A 119 23.79 8.19 34.30
N GLY A 120 22.71 8.27 35.09
CA GLY A 120 21.90 9.47 35.26
C GLY A 120 20.39 9.25 35.07
N GLY A 121 19.59 9.70 36.04
CA GLY A 121 18.19 10.04 35.81
C GLY A 121 17.21 9.47 36.83
N MET A 122 16.94 10.27 37.86
CA MET A 122 15.81 10.14 38.78
C MET A 122 14.46 10.07 38.03
N GLY A 123 13.49 9.37 38.63
CA GLY A 123 12.12 9.27 38.11
C GLY A 123 11.19 8.54 39.07
N LEU A 124 11.02 9.11 40.26
CA LEU A 124 9.83 8.88 41.09
C LEU A 124 8.66 9.58 40.40
N GLY A 125 7.57 8.85 40.15
CA GLY A 125 6.36 9.41 39.53
C GLY A 125 5.37 8.30 39.24
N GLY A 126 4.39 8.15 40.13
CA GLY A 126 3.37 7.11 40.09
C GLY A 126 2.16 7.48 40.94
N ASP A 127 1.88 8.77 41.00
CA ASP A 127 0.74 9.41 41.64
C ASP A 127 -0.46 9.22 40.70
N SER A 128 -1.20 8.14 40.92
CA SER A 128 -2.50 7.91 40.32
C SER A 128 -3.56 8.33 41.32
N ALA A 129 -4.22 9.44 41.01
CA ALA A 129 -5.29 10.02 41.79
C ALA A 129 -6.46 9.07 42.03
N ASP A 130 -6.94 9.08 43.26
CA ASP A 130 -8.34 9.17 43.68
C ASP A 130 -9.40 8.60 42.73
N THR A 131 -9.84 7.38 43.02
CA THR A 131 -11.19 6.91 42.66
C THR A 131 -11.92 6.51 43.94
N PRO A 132 -12.90 7.30 44.42
CA PRO A 132 -13.68 6.93 45.59
C PRO A 132 -14.89 6.09 45.18
N GLY A 133 -15.09 4.96 45.86
CA GLY A 133 -16.41 4.34 45.96
C GLY A 133 -16.57 2.97 45.30
N ALA A 134 -16.19 1.91 46.02
CA ALA A 134 -16.89 0.63 45.96
C ALA A 134 -16.61 -0.17 47.25
N ARG A 135 -17.33 0.18 48.32
CA ARG A 135 -17.59 -0.73 49.43
C ARG A 135 -18.48 -1.86 48.91
N GLY A 136 -18.04 -3.11 49.00
CA GLY A 136 -18.93 -4.24 48.80
C GLY A 136 -18.25 -5.60 48.67
N GLY A 137 -18.29 -6.40 49.74
CA GLY A 137 -18.38 -7.86 49.61
C GLY A 137 -17.09 -8.66 49.58
N ARG A 138 -16.37 -8.70 50.71
CA ARG A 138 -15.38 -9.76 51.00
C ARG A 138 -16.13 -11.05 51.35
N ALA A 139 -16.52 -11.83 50.34
CA ALA A 139 -17.09 -13.15 50.54
C ALA A 139 -15.96 -14.19 50.67
N HIS A 140 -15.67 -14.57 51.91
CA HIS A 140 -14.97 -15.80 52.24
C HIS A 140 -15.82 -16.98 51.76
N ARG A 141 -15.35 -17.73 50.75
CA ARG A 141 -15.92 -19.04 50.40
C ARG A 141 -14.82 -20.08 50.25
N GLY A 142 -14.71 -20.89 51.29
CA GLY A 142 -14.53 -22.35 51.22
C GLY A 142 -13.37 -22.86 50.38
N ALA A 143 -12.25 -23.09 51.06
CA ALA A 143 -11.38 -24.20 50.72
C ALA A 143 -12.17 -25.51 50.84
N SER A 144 -12.49 -26.13 49.70
CA SER A 144 -12.93 -27.52 49.62
C SER A 144 -12.44 -28.12 48.32
N GLY A 145 -11.84 -29.31 48.44
CA GLY A 145 -11.12 -30.00 47.38
C GLY A 145 -11.98 -30.28 46.15
N GLY A 146 -11.38 -30.11 44.99
CA GLY A 146 -11.91 -30.54 43.71
C GLY A 146 -10.76 -30.73 42.75
N GLY A 147 -10.45 -32.00 42.44
CA GLY A 147 -9.29 -32.44 41.68
C GLY A 147 -9.06 -31.60 40.42
N GLY A 148 -7.91 -30.93 40.39
CA GLY A 148 -7.38 -30.30 39.19
C GLY A 148 -7.12 -31.37 38.14
N ARG A 149 -8.09 -31.60 37.26
CA ARG A 149 -7.84 -32.26 35.98
C ARG A 149 -6.78 -31.40 35.28
N MET A 150 -5.53 -31.86 35.32
CA MET A 150 -4.48 -31.39 34.41
C MET A 150 -5.05 -31.55 33.00
N ARG A 151 -5.59 -30.47 32.44
CA ARG A 151 -5.86 -30.40 31.01
C ARG A 151 -4.50 -30.57 30.37
N SER A 152 -4.25 -31.73 29.77
CA SER A 152 -3.12 -31.93 28.88
C SER A 152 -3.06 -30.71 27.97
N ALA A 153 -2.04 -29.87 28.13
CA ALA A 153 -1.89 -28.67 27.33
C ALA A 153 -1.88 -29.12 25.86
N ALA A 154 -2.99 -28.87 25.15
CA ALA A 154 -3.09 -29.19 23.75
C ALA A 154 -1.90 -28.52 23.07
N ALA A 155 -1.13 -29.30 22.30
CA ALA A 155 0.04 -28.78 21.60
C ALA A 155 -0.38 -27.51 20.82
N PRO A 156 0.43 -26.43 20.85
CA PRO A 156 0.06 -25.17 20.23
C PRO A 156 -0.28 -25.41 18.76
N ALA A 157 -1.45 -24.91 18.34
CA ALA A 157 -1.88 -25.01 16.96
C ALA A 157 -0.80 -24.44 16.04
N PRO A 158 -0.54 -25.07 14.87
CA PRO A 158 0.46 -24.58 13.96
C PRO A 158 0.15 -23.12 13.55
N PRO A 159 1.16 -22.24 13.49
CA PRO A 159 0.93 -20.84 13.19
C PRO A 159 0.36 -20.68 11.78
N ARG A 160 -0.57 -19.73 11.65
CA ARG A 160 -1.14 -19.31 10.37
C ARG A 160 -0.03 -18.90 9.38
N GLY A 161 -0.38 -18.97 8.11
CA GLY A 161 0.47 -18.45 7.04
C GLY A 161 0.80 -16.96 7.22
N ARG A 162 1.90 -16.53 6.61
CA ARG A 162 2.27 -15.10 6.56
C ARG A 162 1.46 -14.41 5.48
N ASP A 163 1.23 -13.13 5.68
CA ASP A 163 0.54 -12.28 4.70
C ASP A 163 1.46 -12.00 3.51
N VAL A 164 0.87 -11.80 2.33
CA VAL A 164 1.57 -11.43 1.09
C VAL A 164 1.24 -9.98 0.78
N HIS A 165 2.24 -9.19 0.42
CA HIS A 165 2.07 -7.81 -0.02
C HIS A 165 2.34 -7.73 -1.52
N THR A 166 1.42 -7.13 -2.26
CA THR A 166 1.59 -6.87 -3.69
C THR A 166 1.08 -5.48 -4.03
N VAL A 167 1.57 -4.92 -5.14
CA VAL A 167 1.18 -3.60 -5.62
C VAL A 167 0.37 -3.77 -6.89
N LEU A 168 -0.82 -3.18 -6.93
CA LEU A 168 -1.66 -3.15 -8.12
C LEU A 168 -1.68 -1.74 -8.69
N GLY A 169 -1.05 -1.59 -9.86
CA GLY A 169 -1.06 -0.36 -10.64
C GLY A 169 -2.33 -0.22 -11.49
N MET A 170 -2.92 0.98 -11.49
CA MET A 170 -4.05 1.34 -12.34
C MET A 170 -4.03 2.82 -12.70
N LEU A 171 -4.72 3.17 -13.78
CA LEU A 171 -4.89 4.57 -14.19
C LEU A 171 -5.97 5.26 -13.35
N LEU A 172 -5.97 6.59 -13.34
CA LEU A 172 -6.98 7.39 -12.63
C LEU A 172 -8.41 7.09 -13.14
N SER A 173 -8.56 6.93 -14.45
CA SER A 173 -9.81 6.56 -15.11
C SER A 173 -10.36 5.21 -14.63
N GLU A 174 -9.49 4.20 -14.48
CA GLU A 174 -9.84 2.88 -13.92
C GLU A 174 -10.23 3.00 -12.44
N ALA A 175 -9.41 3.69 -11.64
CA ALA A 175 -9.64 3.89 -10.22
C ALA A 175 -10.95 4.64 -9.92
N ALA A 176 -11.32 5.61 -10.76
CA ALA A 176 -12.49 6.44 -10.54
C ALA A 176 -13.82 5.72 -10.87
N GLN A 177 -13.80 4.73 -11.77
CA GLN A 177 -14.98 3.94 -12.14
C GLN A 177 -15.13 2.67 -11.28
N GLY A 178 -14.02 2.11 -10.80
CA GLY A 178 -13.98 0.79 -10.20
C GLY A 178 -13.94 -0.29 -11.27
N VAL A 179 -13.02 -1.25 -11.13
CA VAL A 179 -12.79 -2.30 -12.13
C VAL A 179 -12.43 -3.61 -11.45
N ASP A 180 -12.84 -4.72 -12.06
CA ASP A 180 -12.37 -6.05 -11.70
C ASP A 180 -11.03 -6.30 -12.40
N LYS A 181 -9.94 -6.36 -11.64
CA LYS A 181 -8.59 -6.55 -12.18
C LYS A 181 -7.97 -7.83 -11.63
N ALA A 182 -7.36 -8.61 -12.52
CA ALA A 182 -6.62 -9.80 -12.11
C ALA A 182 -5.27 -9.41 -11.52
N VAL A 183 -4.99 -9.89 -10.31
CA VAL A 183 -3.72 -9.68 -9.61
C VAL A 183 -2.94 -10.98 -9.64
N ALA A 184 -1.84 -10.99 -10.36
CA ALA A 184 -0.88 -12.09 -10.36
C ALA A 184 0.17 -11.85 -9.25
N TYR A 185 0.39 -12.84 -8.40
CA TYR A 185 1.36 -12.74 -7.29
C TYR A 185 1.98 -14.09 -6.95
N GLU A 186 3.19 -14.05 -6.43
CA GLU A 186 3.89 -15.24 -5.96
C GLU A 186 3.56 -15.53 -4.49
N ALA A 187 3.08 -16.75 -4.23
CA ALA A 187 2.78 -17.20 -2.89
C ALA A 187 3.31 -18.61 -2.61
N LEU A 188 3.26 -18.99 -1.34
CA LEU A 188 3.53 -20.36 -0.93
C LEU A 188 2.18 -21.07 -0.91
N CYS A 189 1.84 -21.79 -1.98
CA CYS A 189 0.61 -22.55 -2.08
C CYS A 189 0.67 -23.81 -1.21
N ALA A 190 -0.48 -24.26 -0.71
CA ALA A 190 -0.61 -25.60 -0.15
C ALA A 190 -0.26 -26.62 -1.24
N CYS A 191 0.54 -27.64 -0.90
CA CYS A 191 0.87 -28.69 -1.86
C CYS A 191 -0.40 -29.51 -2.16
N GLU A 192 -0.76 -29.64 -3.44
CA GLU A 192 -1.97 -30.35 -3.90
C GLU A 192 -2.01 -31.79 -3.41
N ASP A 193 -0.92 -32.55 -3.57
CA ASP A 193 -0.84 -33.97 -3.20
C ASP A 193 -1.11 -34.26 -1.71
N CYS A 194 -0.70 -33.36 -0.81
CA CYS A 194 -0.84 -33.56 0.64
C CYS A 194 -1.77 -32.54 1.30
N GLN A 195 -2.40 -31.66 0.52
CA GLN A 195 -3.31 -30.59 0.96
C GLN A 195 -2.76 -29.81 2.17
N GLY A 196 -1.47 -29.43 2.15
CA GLY A 196 -0.87 -28.66 3.24
C GLY A 196 -0.29 -29.46 4.41
N ARG A 197 -0.59 -30.77 4.51
CA ARG A 197 -0.21 -31.60 5.67
C ARG A 197 1.28 -31.93 5.72
N GLY A 198 1.93 -32.05 4.56
CA GLY A 198 3.34 -32.46 4.44
C GLY A 198 3.58 -33.97 4.50
N GLU A 199 2.52 -34.74 4.71
CA GLU A 199 2.52 -36.19 4.83
C GLU A 199 1.39 -36.78 3.97
N LEU A 200 1.60 -37.99 3.47
CA LEU A 200 0.61 -38.73 2.69
C LEU A 200 -0.19 -39.68 3.59
N GLY A 201 -1.50 -39.81 3.31
CA GLY A 201 -2.40 -40.71 4.04
C GLY A 201 -3.12 -40.08 5.25
N ALA A 202 -4.12 -40.82 5.76
CA ALA A 202 -4.89 -40.48 6.96
C ALA A 202 -4.09 -40.77 8.24
N ALA A 203 -4.46 -40.14 9.37
CA ALA A 203 -3.85 -40.47 10.67
C ALA A 203 -4.41 -41.80 11.12
N CYS A 204 -3.57 -42.83 11.13
CA CYS A 204 -3.92 -44.12 11.71
C CYS A 204 -3.48 -44.14 13.17
N SER A 205 -4.43 -44.31 14.08
CA SER A 205 -4.14 -44.59 15.48
C SER A 205 -3.29 -45.86 15.57
N CYS A 206 -2.28 -45.86 16.43
CA CYS A 206 -1.44 -47.04 16.63
C CYS A 206 -2.29 -48.18 17.20
N GLN A 207 -2.40 -49.28 16.46
CA GLN A 207 -3.21 -50.43 16.87
C GLN A 207 -2.67 -51.12 18.14
N VAL A 208 -1.35 -51.07 18.37
CA VAL A 208 -0.70 -51.71 19.53
C VAL A 208 -1.02 -51.01 20.87
N CYS A 209 -1.21 -49.70 20.86
CA CYS A 209 -1.56 -48.94 22.06
C CYS A 209 -2.95 -48.30 22.01
N ALA A 210 -3.73 -48.57 20.94
CA ALA A 210 -5.01 -47.93 20.65
C ALA A 210 -5.01 -46.40 20.82
N GLY A 211 -3.90 -45.74 20.46
CA GLY A 211 -3.74 -44.29 20.61
C GLY A 211 -3.23 -43.81 21.98
N SER A 212 -3.07 -44.68 22.97
CA SER A 212 -2.63 -44.29 24.33
C SER A 212 -1.13 -43.96 24.44
N GLY A 213 -0.31 -44.34 23.46
CA GLY A 213 1.13 -44.09 23.43
C GLY A 213 1.95 -44.91 24.45
N ARG A 214 1.30 -45.67 25.34
CA ARG A 214 1.94 -46.49 26.37
C ARG A 214 1.43 -47.92 26.30
N VAL A 215 2.30 -48.87 26.61
CA VAL A 215 1.94 -50.29 26.73
C VAL A 215 2.40 -50.77 28.10
N LEU A 216 1.54 -51.53 28.79
CA LEU A 216 1.92 -52.17 30.05
C LEU A 216 2.80 -53.37 29.71
N ARG A 217 4.08 -53.32 30.10
CA ARG A 217 4.97 -54.47 30.03
C ARG A 217 4.97 -55.16 31.39
N SER A 218 4.45 -56.37 31.43
CA SER A 218 4.66 -57.28 32.55
C SER A 218 5.85 -58.17 32.23
N GLU A 219 7.02 -57.84 32.75
CA GLU A 219 8.15 -58.76 32.73
C GLU A 219 7.93 -59.79 33.84
N ALA A 220 7.75 -61.06 33.47
CA ALA A 220 7.93 -62.14 34.41
C ALA A 220 9.44 -62.30 34.59
N LEU A 221 9.96 -61.97 35.78
CA LEU A 221 11.31 -62.38 36.16
C LEU A 221 11.32 -63.91 36.06
N GLY A 222 12.08 -64.42 35.08
CA GLY A 222 12.32 -65.85 34.93
C GLY A 222 12.89 -66.38 36.24
N PHE A 223 12.27 -67.42 36.76
CA PHE A 223 12.79 -68.17 37.90
C PHE A 223 14.13 -68.81 37.47
N GLY A 224 15.24 -68.15 37.84
CA GLY A 224 16.52 -68.81 38.02
C GLY A 224 16.52 -69.45 39.41
N GLU A 225 16.73 -70.75 39.44
CA GLU A 225 16.81 -71.58 40.64
C GLU A 225 17.91 -71.05 41.59
N VAL A 226 17.51 -70.35 42.65
CA VAL A 226 18.34 -70.14 43.83
C VAL A 226 17.74 -70.97 44.95
N THR A 227 18.49 -72.03 45.28
CA THR A 227 18.29 -72.85 46.45
C THR A 227 18.26 -72.00 47.72
N ALA A 228 17.35 -72.38 48.62
CA ALA A 228 17.22 -71.94 50.00
C ALA A 228 16.66 -70.52 50.26
N SER A 229 15.35 -70.41 50.38
CA SER A 229 14.68 -70.00 51.63
C SER A 229 13.16 -69.97 51.42
N TRP A 230 12.44 -70.48 52.41
CA TRP A 230 11.02 -70.84 52.36
C TRP A 230 10.15 -69.69 52.87
N GLU A 231 10.21 -68.51 52.25
CA GLU A 231 9.21 -67.48 52.50
C GLU A 231 8.84 -66.81 51.17
N PRO A 232 7.58 -66.91 50.69
CA PRO A 232 7.19 -66.23 49.47
C PRO A 232 7.04 -64.73 49.73
N VAL A 233 8.14 -63.99 49.67
CA VAL A 233 8.09 -62.53 49.59
C VAL A 233 7.44 -62.17 48.25
N ARG A 234 6.16 -61.80 48.28
CA ARG A 234 5.51 -61.13 47.15
C ARG A 234 6.11 -59.74 47.01
N LEU A 235 7.21 -59.63 46.27
CA LEU A 235 7.69 -58.33 45.83
C LEU A 235 6.59 -57.66 44.99
N PRO A 236 6.29 -56.37 45.20
CA PRO A 236 5.31 -55.67 44.38
C PRO A 236 5.77 -55.68 42.92
N ARG A 237 4.96 -56.29 42.04
CA ARG A 237 5.06 -56.17 40.58
C ARG A 237 5.07 -54.68 40.23
N THR A 238 6.23 -54.12 39.93
CA THR A 238 6.33 -52.76 39.38
C THR A 238 6.00 -52.84 37.88
N VAL A 239 4.71 -52.80 37.55
CA VAL A 239 4.25 -52.66 36.16
C VAL A 239 4.49 -51.20 35.73
N GLY A 240 5.72 -50.90 35.33
CA GLY A 240 6.06 -49.59 34.80
C GLY A 240 5.42 -49.39 33.43
N PRO A 241 4.74 -48.26 33.16
CA PRO A 241 4.24 -47.97 31.83
C PRO A 241 5.41 -47.72 30.88
N GLY A 242 5.69 -48.69 30.00
CA GLY A 242 6.66 -48.52 28.92
C GLY A 242 6.07 -47.66 27.79
N THR A 243 6.90 -46.86 27.12
CA THR A 243 6.50 -46.21 25.87
C THR A 243 6.22 -47.27 24.81
N CYS A 244 5.12 -47.12 24.06
CA CYS A 244 4.79 -48.07 23.00
C CYS A 244 5.92 -48.11 21.96
N PRO A 245 6.53 -49.27 21.66
CA PRO A 245 7.64 -49.36 20.71
C PRO A 245 7.20 -49.06 19.27
N ALA A 246 5.95 -49.34 18.92
CA ALA A 246 5.42 -49.13 17.56
C ALA A 246 5.21 -47.64 17.22
N CYS A 247 4.83 -46.81 18.21
CA CYS A 247 4.60 -45.38 18.00
C CYS A 247 5.57 -44.47 18.76
N ALA A 248 6.52 -45.05 19.51
CA ALA A 248 7.47 -44.32 20.36
C ALA A 248 6.79 -43.27 21.27
N GLY A 249 5.62 -43.58 21.82
CA GLY A 249 4.89 -42.65 22.69
C GLY A 249 3.86 -41.73 22.01
N SER A 250 3.82 -41.63 20.68
CA SER A 250 2.95 -40.66 19.98
C SER A 250 1.47 -41.05 19.89
N GLY A 251 1.14 -42.34 20.07
CA GLY A 251 -0.20 -42.88 19.84
C GLY A 251 -0.62 -42.99 18.36
N VAL A 252 0.17 -42.45 17.42
CA VAL A 252 -0.15 -42.39 15.99
C VAL A 252 1.03 -42.89 15.17
N LEU A 253 0.77 -43.73 14.16
CA LEU A 253 1.84 -44.21 13.27
C LEU A 253 2.39 -43.06 12.42
N LYS A 254 3.73 -43.01 12.30
CA LYS A 254 4.41 -42.01 11.47
C LYS A 254 4.01 -42.19 10.01
N ARG A 255 3.50 -41.13 9.39
CA ARG A 255 3.11 -41.15 7.97
C ARG A 255 4.33 -41.02 7.07
N PRO A 256 4.28 -41.55 5.84
CA PRO A 256 5.30 -41.27 4.84
C PRO A 256 5.30 -39.77 4.48
N VAL A 257 6.50 -39.21 4.41
CA VAL A 257 6.73 -37.81 4.04
C VAL A 257 6.30 -37.61 2.59
N CYS A 258 5.58 -36.52 2.29
CA CYS A 258 5.17 -36.24 0.92
C CYS A 258 6.39 -35.99 0.02
N PRO A 259 6.57 -36.73 -1.10
CA PRO A 259 7.74 -36.64 -1.97
C PRO A 259 7.78 -35.31 -2.72
N ARG A 260 6.60 -34.76 -3.08
CA ARG A 260 6.49 -33.49 -3.77
C ARG A 260 6.99 -32.33 -2.90
N CYS A 261 6.39 -32.09 -1.73
CA CYS A 261 6.83 -30.97 -0.88
C CYS A 261 8.00 -31.31 0.05
N ARG A 262 8.50 -32.56 0.03
CA ARG A 262 9.54 -33.09 0.95
C ARG A 262 9.24 -32.76 2.42
N GLY A 263 8.00 -33.00 2.85
CA GLY A 263 7.58 -32.74 4.23
C GLY A 263 7.20 -31.30 4.58
N ARG A 264 7.38 -30.34 3.68
CA ARG A 264 7.11 -28.92 3.97
C ARG A 264 5.62 -28.56 3.97
N GLY A 265 4.79 -29.33 3.29
CA GLY A 265 3.35 -29.09 3.10
C GLY A 265 3.01 -27.93 2.14
N ARG A 266 4.00 -27.17 1.67
CA ARG A 266 3.81 -25.99 0.82
C ARG A 266 4.84 -25.93 -0.29
N ARG A 267 4.48 -25.28 -1.40
CA ARG A 267 5.35 -25.06 -2.57
C ARG A 267 5.19 -23.61 -3.05
N ARG A 268 6.21 -23.07 -3.70
CA ARG A 268 6.10 -21.77 -4.39
C ARG A 268 5.24 -21.97 -5.63
N GLY A 269 4.31 -21.05 -5.88
CA GLY A 269 3.50 -21.02 -7.08
C GLY A 269 3.02 -19.61 -7.37
N SER A 270 2.81 -19.31 -8.65
CA SER A 270 2.12 -18.10 -9.08
C SER A 270 0.62 -18.33 -8.91
N ARG A 271 -0.07 -17.33 -8.34
CA ARG A 271 -1.52 -17.30 -8.21
C ARG A 271 -2.05 -16.09 -8.94
N GLU A 272 -3.21 -16.26 -9.55
CA GLU A 272 -3.97 -15.17 -10.18
C GLU A 272 -5.34 -15.12 -9.52
N LEU A 273 -5.71 -13.93 -9.05
CA LEU A 273 -6.98 -13.69 -8.38
C LEU A 273 -7.65 -12.46 -8.98
N ALA A 274 -8.91 -12.59 -9.37
CA ALA A 274 -9.74 -11.46 -9.77
C ALA A 274 -10.15 -10.66 -8.53
N VAL A 275 -9.77 -9.38 -8.49
CA VAL A 275 -10.00 -8.50 -7.36
C VAL A 275 -10.91 -7.36 -7.79
N ALA A 276 -12.07 -7.25 -7.14
CA ALA A 276 -13.01 -6.16 -7.35
C ALA A 276 -12.51 -4.90 -6.63
N VAL A 277 -12.05 -3.92 -7.41
CA VAL A 277 -11.60 -2.64 -6.90
C VAL A 277 -12.79 -1.68 -6.85
N PRO A 278 -13.17 -1.16 -5.67
CA PRO A 278 -14.30 -0.25 -5.57
C PRO A 278 -14.04 1.06 -6.32
N ALA A 279 -15.11 1.72 -6.75
CA ALA A 279 -15.00 3.03 -7.40
C ALA A 279 -14.50 4.10 -6.41
N GLY A 280 -13.61 4.97 -6.89
CA GLY A 280 -13.13 6.13 -6.15
C GLY A 280 -12.00 5.83 -5.16
N VAL A 281 -11.23 4.77 -5.41
CA VAL A 281 -10.05 4.45 -4.61
C VAL A 281 -8.96 5.52 -4.74
N GLU A 282 -8.20 5.68 -3.68
CA GLU A 282 -7.05 6.57 -3.61
C GLU A 282 -5.74 5.80 -3.73
N SER A 283 -4.69 6.50 -4.18
CA SER A 283 -3.35 5.92 -4.22
C SER A 283 -2.85 5.65 -2.81
N GLY A 284 -2.29 4.46 -2.60
CA GLY A 284 -1.83 3.97 -1.30
C GLY A 284 -2.89 3.24 -0.48
N GLN A 285 -4.15 3.17 -0.93
CA GLN A 285 -5.19 2.41 -0.24
C GLN A 285 -4.86 0.91 -0.23
N LEU A 286 -5.11 0.27 0.91
CA LEU A 286 -4.83 -1.16 1.11
C LEU A 286 -6.13 -1.98 1.01
N LEU A 287 -6.14 -2.95 0.10
CA LEU A 287 -7.21 -3.92 -0.05
C LEU A 287 -6.76 -5.27 0.50
N ARG A 288 -7.50 -5.80 1.49
CA ARG A 288 -7.17 -7.04 2.18
C ARG A 288 -8.09 -8.17 1.75
N LEU A 289 -7.51 -9.20 1.14
CA LEU A 289 -8.20 -10.42 0.71
C LEU A 289 -7.82 -11.56 1.65
N ARG A 290 -8.83 -12.11 2.33
CA ARG A 290 -8.62 -13.08 3.42
C ARG A 290 -8.25 -14.46 2.89
N GLY A 291 -7.25 -15.10 3.48
CA GLY A 291 -6.88 -16.49 3.15
C GLY A 291 -6.10 -16.68 1.84
N GLU A 292 -5.77 -15.58 1.15
CA GLU A 292 -5.07 -15.60 -0.14
C GLU A 292 -3.56 -15.38 -0.05
N GLY A 293 -3.03 -15.24 1.17
CA GLY A 293 -1.60 -15.12 1.43
C GLY A 293 -0.85 -16.45 1.37
N HIS A 294 0.29 -16.54 2.06
CA HIS A 294 1.05 -17.79 2.12
C HIS A 294 0.27 -18.87 2.87
N ALA A 295 0.34 -20.12 2.42
CA ALA A 295 -0.23 -21.26 3.12
C ALA A 295 0.45 -21.51 4.47
N GLY A 296 -0.36 -21.84 5.47
CA GLY A 296 0.10 -22.18 6.82
C GLY A 296 0.91 -23.48 6.89
N ARG A 297 1.57 -23.70 8.03
CA ARG A 297 2.33 -24.94 8.30
C ARG A 297 1.38 -26.08 8.66
N ARG A 298 1.64 -27.30 8.16
CA ARG A 298 0.94 -28.54 8.55
C ARG A 298 -0.60 -28.42 8.47
N GLY A 299 -1.12 -27.81 7.42
CA GLY A 299 -2.56 -27.59 7.23
C GLY A 299 -3.15 -26.43 8.02
N ALA A 300 -2.33 -25.57 8.63
CA ALA A 300 -2.80 -24.29 9.19
C ALA A 300 -3.39 -23.38 8.09
N PRO A 301 -4.34 -22.49 8.45
CA PRO A 301 -4.94 -21.56 7.50
C PRO A 301 -3.87 -20.66 6.87
N SER A 302 -4.14 -20.26 5.63
CA SER A 302 -3.32 -19.28 4.91
C SER A 302 -3.37 -17.90 5.59
N GLY A 303 -2.35 -17.10 5.34
CA GLY A 303 -2.38 -15.66 5.64
C GLY A 303 -3.27 -14.91 4.65
N ASP A 304 -3.20 -13.58 4.68
CA ASP A 304 -3.99 -12.71 3.80
C ASP A 304 -3.15 -12.12 2.67
N LEU A 305 -3.81 -11.74 1.58
CA LEU A 305 -3.20 -10.94 0.52
C LEU A 305 -3.56 -9.47 0.75
N ILE A 306 -2.53 -8.64 0.89
CA ILE A 306 -2.65 -7.20 1.07
C ILE A 306 -2.19 -6.56 -0.23
N VAL A 307 -3.16 -6.06 -0.99
CA VAL A 307 -2.94 -5.36 -2.26
C VAL A 307 -2.88 -3.87 -1.97
N GLN A 308 -1.74 -3.24 -2.23
CA GLN A 308 -1.61 -1.79 -2.22
C GLN A 308 -1.98 -1.23 -3.59
N LEU A 309 -3.02 -0.41 -3.64
CA LEU A 309 -3.48 0.22 -4.86
C LEU A 309 -2.59 1.42 -5.17
N MET A 310 -2.02 1.46 -6.37
CA MET A 310 -1.25 2.59 -6.87
C MET A 310 -1.95 3.18 -8.09
N VAL A 311 -2.44 4.41 -7.93
CA VAL A 311 -3.14 5.14 -9.00
C VAL A 311 -2.13 6.05 -9.70
N TYR A 312 -1.97 5.84 -11.00
CA TYR A 312 -1.13 6.67 -11.86
C TYR A 312 -1.93 7.83 -12.45
N PRO A 313 -1.29 9.00 -12.66
CA PRO A 313 -1.93 10.13 -13.29
C PRO A 313 -2.28 9.82 -14.75
N ASP A 314 -3.43 10.30 -15.20
CA ASP A 314 -3.84 10.23 -16.60
C ASP A 314 -3.44 11.52 -17.34
N PRO A 315 -3.10 11.46 -18.64
CA PRO A 315 -2.68 12.65 -19.40
C PRO A 315 -3.81 13.67 -19.59
N ASN A 316 -5.07 13.21 -19.63
CA ASN A 316 -6.23 14.06 -19.91
C ASN A 316 -7.10 14.34 -18.68
N LEU A 317 -6.80 13.72 -17.54
CA LEU A 317 -7.62 13.75 -16.34
C LEU A 317 -6.76 14.00 -15.11
N ALA A 318 -7.08 15.06 -14.38
CA ALA A 318 -6.51 15.39 -13.10
C ALA A 318 -7.60 15.32 -12.03
N ARG A 319 -7.34 14.60 -10.93
CA ARG A 319 -8.21 14.62 -9.75
C ARG A 319 -7.81 15.79 -8.87
N VAL A 320 -8.75 16.69 -8.59
CA VAL A 320 -8.53 17.84 -7.70
C VAL A 320 -9.49 17.69 -6.53
N GLY A 321 -8.95 17.57 -5.31
CA GLY A 321 -9.75 17.22 -4.14
C GLY A 321 -10.21 15.76 -4.16
N ASP A 322 -11.34 15.49 -3.52
CA ASP A 322 -11.78 14.11 -3.27
C ASP A 322 -12.60 13.54 -4.43
N LEU A 323 -13.56 14.29 -4.96
CA LEU A 323 -14.55 13.76 -5.92
C LEU A 323 -14.49 14.40 -7.30
N ASP A 324 -13.80 15.53 -7.44
CA ASP A 324 -13.86 16.36 -8.63
C ASP A 324 -12.73 16.03 -9.62
N LEU A 325 -13.07 16.07 -10.90
CA LEU A 325 -12.15 15.85 -12.01
C LEU A 325 -11.95 17.14 -12.81
N HIS A 326 -10.74 17.32 -13.30
CA HIS A 326 -10.37 18.39 -14.21
C HIS A 326 -9.78 17.79 -15.48
N SER A 327 -10.28 18.23 -16.62
CA SER A 327 -9.73 17.88 -17.93
C SER A 327 -9.57 19.12 -18.80
N HIS A 328 -8.75 19.01 -19.84
CA HIS A 328 -8.61 20.02 -20.87
C HIS A 328 -9.51 19.66 -22.04
N LEU A 329 -10.39 20.58 -22.42
CA LEU A 329 -11.27 20.43 -23.57
C LEU A 329 -10.82 21.37 -24.68
N ALA A 330 -10.29 20.76 -25.75
CA ALA A 330 -9.96 21.48 -26.96
C ALA A 330 -11.22 21.68 -27.82
N VAL A 331 -11.57 22.94 -28.06
CA VAL A 331 -12.68 23.33 -28.94
C VAL A 331 -12.17 24.23 -30.05
N ASP A 332 -12.79 24.11 -31.22
CA ASP A 332 -12.48 24.99 -32.34
C ASP A 332 -12.96 26.42 -32.07
N VAL A 333 -12.24 27.39 -32.64
CA VAL A 333 -12.56 28.83 -32.50
C VAL A 333 -14.01 29.17 -32.85
N TRP A 334 -14.60 28.51 -33.84
CA TRP A 334 -15.97 28.77 -34.28
C TRP A 334 -17.00 28.32 -33.25
N VAL A 335 -16.76 27.19 -32.58
CA VAL A 335 -17.64 26.66 -31.52
C VAL A 335 -17.54 27.56 -30.28
N ALA A 336 -16.35 28.07 -29.96
CA ALA A 336 -16.17 29.02 -28.87
C ALA A 336 -16.89 30.36 -29.14
N LEU A 337 -16.88 30.85 -30.39
CA LEU A 337 -17.54 32.09 -30.79
C LEU A 337 -19.06 31.96 -30.85
N LEU A 338 -19.57 30.96 -31.59
CA LEU A 338 -21.00 30.80 -31.87
C LEU A 338 -21.76 30.05 -30.77
N GLY A 339 -21.04 29.32 -29.91
CA GLY A 339 -21.63 28.34 -29.02
C GLY A 339 -22.00 27.05 -29.76
N GLY A 340 -22.12 25.95 -29.03
CA GLY A 340 -22.44 24.66 -29.64
C GLY A 340 -22.40 23.50 -28.66
N ARG A 341 -22.82 22.33 -29.13
CA ARG A 341 -22.76 21.07 -28.38
C ARG A 341 -21.53 20.28 -28.81
N VAL A 342 -20.63 20.02 -27.87
CA VAL A 342 -19.39 19.26 -28.11
C VAL A 342 -19.48 17.92 -27.40
N ALA A 343 -19.11 16.85 -28.11
CA ALA A 343 -18.97 15.53 -27.50
C ALA A 343 -17.69 15.47 -26.68
N VAL A 344 -17.82 15.21 -25.38
CA VAL A 344 -16.69 15.12 -24.45
C VAL A 344 -16.62 13.72 -23.84
N ASN A 345 -15.39 13.22 -23.68
CA ASN A 345 -15.16 11.92 -23.06
C ASN A 345 -15.18 12.08 -21.54
N THR A 346 -16.19 11.52 -20.90
CA THR A 346 -16.27 11.39 -19.44
C THR A 346 -15.89 9.98 -19.02
N LEU A 347 -15.77 9.75 -17.71
CA LEU A 347 -15.60 8.40 -17.18
C LEU A 347 -16.76 7.46 -17.57
N GLY A 348 -17.99 7.97 -17.72
CA GLY A 348 -19.14 7.18 -18.13
C GLY A 348 -19.30 6.98 -19.63
N GLY A 349 -18.32 7.40 -20.44
CA GLY A 349 -18.40 7.44 -21.90
C GLY A 349 -18.59 8.85 -22.46
N ALA A 350 -18.91 8.93 -23.76
CA ALA A 350 -19.10 10.19 -24.45
C ALA A 350 -20.41 10.87 -24.02
N ARG A 351 -20.36 12.13 -23.64
CA ARG A 351 -21.52 12.95 -23.28
C ARG A 351 -21.45 14.29 -23.98
N LEU A 352 -22.60 14.88 -24.30
CA LEU A 352 -22.66 16.20 -24.92
C LEU A 352 -22.57 17.29 -23.85
N LEU A 353 -21.63 18.22 -24.02
CA LEU A 353 -21.45 19.42 -23.21
C LEU A 353 -21.87 20.65 -24.03
N ASP A 354 -22.75 21.47 -23.46
CA ASP A 354 -23.16 22.75 -24.06
C ASP A 354 -22.10 23.83 -23.77
N VAL A 355 -21.49 24.36 -24.82
CA VAL A 355 -20.55 25.48 -24.77
C VAL A 355 -21.32 26.77 -25.06
N PRO A 356 -21.32 27.75 -24.14
CA PRO A 356 -22.02 29.01 -24.34
C PRO A 356 -21.35 29.84 -25.46
N PRO A 357 -22.13 30.66 -26.20
CA PRO A 357 -21.57 31.56 -27.19
C PRO A 357 -20.64 32.59 -26.53
N GLY A 358 -19.52 32.90 -27.21
CA GLY A 358 -18.50 33.82 -26.69
C GLY A 358 -17.60 33.23 -25.60
N ALA A 359 -17.54 31.90 -25.46
CA ALA A 359 -16.65 31.23 -24.51
C ALA A 359 -15.18 31.60 -24.76
N GLN A 360 -14.45 31.90 -23.68
CA GLN A 360 -13.06 32.33 -23.76
C GLN A 360 -12.10 31.18 -23.43
N PRO A 361 -10.86 31.21 -23.94
CA PRO A 361 -9.80 30.31 -23.48
C PRO A 361 -9.62 30.41 -21.96
N GLY A 362 -9.53 29.27 -21.29
CA GLY A 362 -9.40 29.16 -19.84
C GLY A 362 -10.73 29.18 -19.07
N ASP A 363 -11.86 29.31 -19.74
CA ASP A 363 -13.16 29.15 -19.09
C ASP A 363 -13.37 27.71 -18.60
N VAL A 364 -13.91 27.59 -17.39
CA VAL A 364 -14.15 26.31 -16.74
C VAL A 364 -15.64 25.99 -16.86
N LEU A 365 -15.95 24.95 -17.62
CA LEU A 365 -17.32 24.43 -17.75
C LEU A 365 -17.50 23.24 -16.81
N CYS A 366 -18.61 23.21 -16.06
CA CYS A 366 -18.90 22.12 -15.12
C CYS A 366 -19.94 21.17 -15.71
N MET A 367 -19.70 19.87 -15.58
CA MET A 367 -20.67 18.82 -15.82
C MET A 367 -20.98 18.09 -14.51
N ALA A 368 -22.20 18.30 -14.02
CA ALA A 368 -22.64 17.73 -12.74
C ALA A 368 -22.71 16.19 -12.79
N GLY A 369 -22.22 15.54 -11.73
CA GLY A 369 -22.30 14.08 -11.53
C GLY A 369 -21.43 13.25 -12.46
N ALA A 370 -20.47 13.87 -13.15
CA ALA A 370 -19.54 13.23 -14.08
C ALA A 370 -18.12 13.02 -13.50
N GLY A 371 -17.91 13.33 -12.22
CA GLY A 371 -16.66 13.14 -11.49
C GLY A 371 -16.47 11.71 -10.94
N VAL A 372 -15.58 11.58 -9.95
CA VAL A 372 -15.25 10.30 -9.31
C VAL A 372 -16.45 9.80 -8.52
N ALA A 373 -16.81 8.53 -8.69
CA ALA A 373 -17.83 7.89 -7.86
C ALA A 373 -17.17 7.34 -6.60
N ARG A 374 -17.71 7.68 -5.42
CA ARG A 374 -17.28 7.08 -4.15
C ARG A 374 -18.41 6.26 -3.56
N ALA A 375 -18.11 5.00 -3.25
CA ALA A 375 -18.99 4.19 -2.43
C ALA A 375 -19.02 4.79 -1.01
N VAL A 376 -20.15 5.37 -0.63
CA VAL A 376 -20.36 5.74 0.77
C VAL A 376 -20.64 4.45 1.52
N ALA A 377 -19.78 4.13 2.49
CA ALA A 377 -20.04 3.03 3.41
C ALA A 377 -21.42 3.26 4.03
N PRO A 378 -22.31 2.25 4.07
CA PRO A 378 -23.62 2.43 4.68
C PRO A 378 -23.40 2.95 6.09
N VAL A 379 -23.98 4.11 6.38
CA VAL A 379 -23.98 4.68 7.72
C VAL A 379 -24.59 3.59 8.62
N SER A 380 -23.88 3.25 9.70
CA SER A 380 -24.18 2.11 10.59
C SER A 380 -25.69 1.89 10.83
N PRO A 381 -26.16 0.64 10.98
CA PRO A 381 -27.59 0.28 11.03
C PRO A 381 -28.29 0.67 12.34
N ALA A 382 -27.89 1.76 13.00
CA ALA A 382 -28.47 2.22 14.26
C ALA A 382 -29.88 2.85 14.09
N ALA A 383 -30.39 2.97 12.87
CA ALA A 383 -31.72 3.50 12.57
C ALA A 383 -32.58 2.58 11.68
N ALA A 384 -32.25 1.29 11.60
CA ALA A 384 -33.11 0.31 10.94
C ALA A 384 -34.15 -0.23 11.94
N ALA A 385 -35.42 0.05 11.70
CA ALA A 385 -36.54 -0.54 12.43
C ALA A 385 -36.45 -2.09 12.38
N PRO A 386 -36.79 -2.80 13.47
CA PRO A 386 -36.70 -4.25 13.51
C PRO A 386 -37.72 -4.86 12.54
N GLY A 387 -37.24 -5.48 11.45
CA GLY A 387 -38.07 -6.28 10.54
C GLY A 387 -37.75 -6.17 9.04
N GLN A 388 -36.95 -5.19 8.61
CA GLN A 388 -36.58 -5.06 7.20
C GLN A 388 -35.28 -5.82 6.91
N GLN A 389 -35.32 -6.88 6.10
CA GLN A 389 -34.10 -7.45 5.55
C GLN A 389 -33.42 -6.38 4.65
N PRO A 390 -32.12 -6.11 4.81
CA PRO A 390 -31.41 -5.28 3.85
C PRO A 390 -31.41 -6.04 2.51
N GLY A 391 -32.12 -5.51 1.52
CA GLY A 391 -31.94 -5.91 0.14
C GLY A 391 -30.49 -5.67 -0.32
N PRO A 392 -30.11 -6.09 -1.54
CA PRO A 392 -28.81 -5.80 -2.12
C PRO A 392 -28.72 -4.29 -2.42
N GLY A 393 -28.55 -3.50 -1.37
CA GLY A 393 -28.43 -2.05 -1.42
C GLY A 393 -27.06 -1.72 -1.95
N ALA A 394 -26.96 -1.50 -3.25
CA ALA A 394 -25.91 -0.67 -3.81
C ALA A 394 -25.90 0.63 -3.00
N GLY A 395 -24.90 0.81 -2.14
CA GLY A 395 -24.76 2.02 -1.34
C GLY A 395 -24.87 3.23 -2.25
N ALA A 396 -25.58 4.27 -1.81
CA ALA A 396 -25.75 5.49 -2.60
C ALA A 396 -24.37 6.00 -3.04
N LEU A 397 -24.07 5.86 -4.34
CA LEU A 397 -22.82 6.31 -4.94
C LEU A 397 -22.89 7.84 -5.02
N VAL A 398 -22.10 8.52 -4.19
CA VAL A 398 -21.92 9.96 -4.31
C VAL A 398 -20.92 10.17 -5.44
N ARG A 399 -21.32 10.95 -6.44
CA ARG A 399 -20.46 11.35 -7.56
C ARG A 399 -20.12 12.82 -7.43
N GLY A 400 -18.85 13.16 -7.65
CA GLY A 400 -18.43 14.55 -7.84
C GLY A 400 -18.72 15.07 -9.23
N ASP A 401 -18.15 16.23 -9.52
CA ASP A 401 -18.34 16.93 -10.78
C ASP A 401 -17.11 16.84 -11.68
N HIS A 402 -17.30 17.08 -12.97
CA HIS A 402 -16.20 17.14 -13.93
C HIS A 402 -16.11 18.55 -14.53
N TYR A 403 -14.98 19.20 -14.27
CA TYR A 403 -14.63 20.51 -14.76
C TYR A 403 -13.76 20.41 -16.02
N PHE A 404 -14.19 21.08 -17.07
CA PHE A 404 -13.47 21.16 -18.34
C PHE A 404 -12.88 22.55 -18.48
N THR A 405 -11.56 22.64 -18.53
CA THR A 405 -10.86 23.89 -18.85
C THR A 405 -10.76 24.01 -20.36
N LEU A 406 -11.41 25.03 -20.93
CA LEU A 406 -11.44 25.24 -22.37
C LEU A 406 -10.08 25.71 -22.90
N SER A 407 -9.59 25.04 -23.93
CA SER A 407 -8.50 25.50 -24.78
C SER A 407 -9.04 25.69 -26.19
N VAL A 408 -8.86 26.89 -26.75
CA VAL A 408 -9.35 27.19 -28.10
C VAL A 408 -8.27 26.84 -29.10
N ASN A 409 -8.58 25.92 -30.01
CA ASN A 409 -7.72 25.58 -31.14
C ASN A 409 -7.95 26.57 -32.26
N LEU A 410 -6.89 27.28 -32.64
CA LEU A 410 -6.88 28.10 -33.83
C LEU A 410 -6.37 27.24 -35.00
N PRO A 411 -7.14 27.14 -36.11
CA PRO A 411 -6.64 26.45 -37.30
C PRO A 411 -5.42 27.20 -37.83
N HIS A 412 -4.35 26.46 -38.09
CA HIS A 412 -3.11 27.03 -38.64
C HIS A 412 -3.31 27.34 -40.13
N GLY A 413 -2.66 28.39 -40.64
CA GLY A 413 -2.88 28.91 -42.00
C GLY A 413 -2.73 27.86 -43.11
N ASP A 414 -1.82 26.90 -42.92
CA ASP A 414 -1.54 25.82 -43.88
C ASP A 414 -2.66 24.76 -43.95
N SER A 415 -3.51 24.67 -42.92
CA SER A 415 -4.63 23.73 -42.83
C SER A 415 -5.93 24.25 -43.48
N LEU A 416 -5.97 25.51 -43.90
CA LEU A 416 -7.19 26.17 -44.34
C LEU A 416 -7.27 26.26 -45.86
N CYS A 417 -8.43 25.93 -46.43
CA CYS A 417 -8.69 26.14 -47.84
C CYS A 417 -8.86 27.64 -48.16
N GLY A 418 -8.60 28.02 -49.43
CA GLY A 418 -8.67 29.42 -49.89
C GLY A 418 -9.94 30.18 -49.48
N PRO A 419 -11.16 29.60 -49.59
CA PRO A 419 -12.38 30.25 -49.12
C PRO A 419 -12.39 30.56 -47.61
N SER A 420 -11.94 29.61 -46.77
CA SER A 420 -11.88 29.81 -45.32
C SER A 420 -10.86 30.86 -44.91
N GLN A 421 -9.74 30.96 -45.63
CA GLN A 421 -8.76 32.03 -45.41
C GLN A 421 -9.32 33.41 -45.77
N GLU A 422 -10.10 33.53 -46.84
CA GLU A 422 -10.73 34.79 -47.21
C GLU A 422 -11.77 35.24 -46.16
N LEU A 423 -12.57 34.32 -45.64
CA LEU A 423 -13.50 34.60 -44.54
C LEU A 423 -12.79 35.11 -43.28
N LEU A 424 -11.63 34.55 -42.94
CA LEU A 424 -10.81 35.03 -41.83
C LEU A 424 -10.26 36.45 -42.08
N LYS A 425 -9.84 36.76 -43.31
CA LYS A 425 -9.41 38.12 -43.67
C LYS A 425 -10.57 39.12 -43.59
N GLN A 426 -11.78 38.71 -43.99
CA GLN A 426 -12.99 39.52 -43.84
C GLN A 426 -13.29 39.79 -42.36
N LEU A 427 -13.23 38.75 -41.51
CA LEU A 427 -13.43 38.89 -40.06
C LEU A 427 -12.40 39.85 -39.44
N ALA A 428 -11.12 39.71 -39.81
CA ALA A 428 -10.06 40.58 -39.31
C ALA A 428 -10.25 42.06 -39.68
N ARG A 429 -10.87 42.36 -40.83
CA ARG A 429 -11.20 43.74 -41.22
C ARG A 429 -12.30 44.34 -40.34
N ILE A 430 -13.25 43.52 -39.90
CA ILE A 430 -14.35 43.92 -39.01
C ILE A 430 -13.82 44.18 -37.60
N ASP A 431 -12.92 43.32 -37.10
CA ASP A 431 -12.49 43.27 -35.70
C ASP A 431 -11.49 44.36 -35.29
N ASN A 432 -10.96 45.14 -36.24
CA ASN A 432 -9.99 46.22 -35.97
C ASN A 432 -10.60 47.47 -35.29
N THR A 433 -11.88 47.44 -34.91
CA THR A 433 -12.62 48.58 -34.36
C THR A 433 -12.91 48.47 -32.86
N LEU A 434 -12.63 47.34 -32.21
CA LEU A 434 -12.89 47.16 -30.78
C LEU A 434 -11.71 47.62 -29.92
N PRO A 435 -11.90 48.56 -28.96
CA PRO A 435 -10.85 48.93 -28.03
C PRO A 435 -10.53 47.72 -27.14
N ARG A 436 -9.24 47.42 -26.97
CA ARG A 436 -8.70 46.41 -26.03
C ARG A 436 -9.00 46.80 -24.57
N LYS A 437 -10.27 46.86 -24.17
CA LYS A 437 -10.68 47.11 -22.77
C LYS A 437 -10.71 45.78 -22.02
N GLY A 438 -10.01 45.75 -20.87
CA GLY A 438 -9.89 44.59 -20.01
C GLY A 438 -11.24 44.00 -19.59
N VAL A 439 -11.49 42.76 -19.99
CA VAL A 439 -12.72 41.96 -19.81
C VAL A 439 -12.96 41.52 -18.34
N ARG A 440 -12.36 42.19 -17.34
CA ARG A 440 -12.46 41.77 -15.93
C ARG A 440 -13.76 42.20 -15.23
N ALA A 441 -14.50 43.18 -15.73
CA ALA A 441 -15.58 43.81 -14.94
C ALA A 441 -16.99 43.19 -15.11
N GLU A 442 -17.33 42.58 -16.25
CA GLU A 442 -18.68 42.02 -16.46
C GLU A 442 -18.85 40.54 -16.04
N ARG A 443 -17.73 39.82 -15.81
CA ARG A 443 -17.71 38.38 -15.46
C ARG A 443 -18.37 38.02 -14.13
N ALA A 444 -18.49 38.96 -13.19
CA ALA A 444 -19.10 38.68 -11.88
C ALA A 444 -20.63 38.54 -11.92
N LYS A 445 -21.29 38.99 -13.01
CA LYS A 445 -22.75 38.95 -13.11
C LYS A 445 -23.29 37.73 -13.86
N SER A 446 -22.56 37.15 -14.83
CA SER A 446 -23.05 35.98 -15.59
C SER A 446 -22.85 34.65 -14.84
N SER A 447 -21.76 34.49 -14.09
CA SER A 447 -21.52 33.27 -13.29
C SER A 447 -22.55 33.08 -12.17
N ARG A 448 -23.06 34.17 -11.57
CA ARG A 448 -24.16 34.12 -10.59
C ARG A 448 -25.52 33.78 -11.20
N ARG A 449 -25.73 34.02 -12.50
CA ARG A 449 -27.00 33.74 -13.17
C ARG A 449 -27.12 32.27 -13.58
N GLY A 450 -26.02 31.65 -14.00
CA GLY A 450 -25.96 30.19 -14.25
C GLY A 450 -26.07 29.33 -12.99
N ALA A 451 -25.65 29.85 -11.83
CA ALA A 451 -25.80 29.17 -10.54
C ALA A 451 -27.25 29.20 -10.00
N ARG A 452 -28.01 30.28 -10.25
CA ARG A 452 -29.40 30.41 -9.75
C ARG A 452 -30.42 29.58 -10.53
N THR A 453 -30.19 29.30 -11.81
CA THR A 453 -31.10 28.46 -12.61
C THR A 453 -31.06 26.97 -12.23
N GLY A 454 -30.16 26.56 -11.33
CA GLY A 454 -30.12 25.21 -10.74
C GLY A 454 -30.96 25.05 -9.46
N GLU A 455 -31.44 26.13 -8.85
CA GLU A 455 -32.17 26.09 -7.57
C GLU A 455 -33.70 26.20 -7.72
N GLU A 456 -34.21 26.74 -8.82
CA GLU A 456 -35.67 26.93 -9.05
C GLU A 456 -36.39 25.68 -9.59
N GLY A 457 -35.69 24.55 -9.79
CA GLY A 457 -36.26 23.29 -10.28
C GLY A 457 -36.89 22.38 -9.20
N ARG A 458 -36.97 22.80 -7.93
CA ARG A 458 -37.35 21.92 -6.80
C ARG A 458 -38.63 22.30 -6.05
N GLU A 459 -39.40 23.28 -6.51
CA GLU A 459 -40.70 23.64 -5.94
C GLU A 459 -41.78 23.71 -7.03
N GLY A 460 -42.35 22.56 -7.41
CA GLY A 460 -43.37 22.51 -8.46
C GLY A 460 -44.04 21.15 -8.63
N GLY A 461 -44.25 20.40 -7.56
CA GLY A 461 -44.80 19.05 -7.62
C GLY A 461 -45.53 18.63 -6.35
N ALA A 462 -46.53 19.40 -5.92
CA ALA A 462 -47.47 18.99 -4.87
C ALA A 462 -48.78 19.80 -4.96
N ALA A 463 -49.64 19.46 -5.92
CA ALA A 463 -51.09 19.67 -5.87
C ALA A 463 -51.73 19.11 -7.15
N MET A 464 -52.21 17.86 -7.10
CA MET A 464 -53.28 17.28 -7.94
C MET A 464 -53.46 15.82 -7.48
N ALA A 465 -54.21 15.63 -6.40
CA ALA A 465 -55.00 14.45 -6.00
C ALA A 465 -55.75 14.80 -4.71
#